data_AF-A0A7Y5FC11-F1
#
_entry.id   AF-A0A7Y5FC11-F1
#
_cell.length_a   1.000
_cell.length_b   1.000
_cell.length_c   1.000
_cell.angle_alpha   90.00
_cell.angle_beta   90.00
_cell.angle_gamma   90.00
#
_symmetry.space_group_name_H-M   'P 1'
#
loop_
_entity.id
_entity.type
_entity.pdbx_description
1 polymer ?
#
loop_
_entity_poly.entity_id
_entity_poly.type
_entity_poly.pdbx_seq_one_letter_code
_entity_poly.pdbx_strand_id
1 'polypeptide(L)' 'MKQLKVHDGVAVVEVTDPLLLTEMESDMALRPFLGQRISDTCIVVQPQAIQEVTRRLQSLGHLPRVIGPANGK' A
#
# COMPACT_ATOMS: atom_id res chain seq x y z
N MET A 1 -6.45 -16.30 20.24
CA MET A 1 -5.23 -16.61 19.45
C MET A 1 -5.21 -15.67 18.25
N LYS A 2 -4.18 -14.81 18.11
CA LYS A 2 -4.06 -13.88 16.98
C LYS A 2 -3.65 -14.71 15.75
N GLN A 3 -4.51 -14.79 14.73
CA GLN A 3 -4.14 -15.41 13.45
C GLN A 3 -3.06 -14.54 12.78
N LEU A 4 -1.88 -15.12 12.61
CA LEU A 4 -0.80 -14.50 11.83
C LEU A 4 -1.06 -14.83 10.35
N LYS A 5 -1.37 -13.82 9.54
CA LYS A 5 -1.46 -13.98 8.08
C LYS A 5 -0.13 -13.57 7.46
N VAL A 6 0.51 -14.51 6.77
CA VAL A 6 1.73 -14.28 6.01
C VAL A 6 1.33 -14.06 4.56
N HIS A 7 1.77 -12.94 3.98
CA HIS A 7 1.58 -12.64 2.57
C HIS A 7 2.95 -12.70 1.89
N ASP A 8 3.10 -13.62 0.93
CA ASP A 8 4.30 -13.74 0.11
C ASP A 8 4.07 -13.05 -1.26
N GLY A 9 5.13 -12.48 -1.83
CA GLY A 9 5.05 -11.82 -3.14
C GLY A 9 4.15 -10.59 -3.18
N VAL A 10 4.02 -9.85 -2.06
CA VAL A 10 3.26 -8.60 -1.99
C VAL A 10 4.17 -7.40 -1.79
N ALA A 11 3.68 -6.22 -2.18
CA ALA A 11 4.32 -4.95 -1.87
C ALA A 11 3.57 -4.22 -0.78
N VAL A 12 4.27 -3.40 -0.01
CA VAL A 12 3.67 -2.59 1.05
C VAL A 12 3.92 -1.12 0.74
N VAL A 13 2.85 -0.34 0.77
CA VAL A 13 2.94 1.12 0.72
C VAL A 13 2.79 1.65 2.13
N GLU A 14 3.80 2.39 2.57
CA GLU A 14 3.77 3.17 3.81
C GLU A 14 3.46 4.64 3.47
N VAL A 15 2.49 5.20 4.19
CA VAL A 15 2.12 6.61 4.11
C VAL A 15 2.45 7.33 5.42
N THR A 16 2.66 8.64 5.36
CA THR A 16 2.96 9.45 6.55
C THR A 16 1.72 9.83 7.36
N ASP A 17 0.54 9.80 6.73
CA ASP A 17 -0.74 10.20 7.34
C ASP A 17 -1.77 9.06 7.21
N PRO A 18 -2.36 8.57 8.31
CA PRO A 18 -3.44 7.57 8.28
C PRO A 18 -4.68 7.97 7.47
N LEU A 19 -4.95 9.27 7.32
CA LEU A 19 -6.04 9.78 6.50
C LEU A 19 -5.82 9.40 5.03
N LEU A 20 -4.57 9.40 4.57
CA LEU A 20 -4.24 9.08 3.19
C LEU A 20 -4.63 7.65 2.82
N LEU A 21 -4.52 6.69 3.74
CA LEU A 21 -5.02 5.33 3.49
C LEU A 21 -6.53 5.32 3.27
N THR A 22 -7.26 6.14 4.01
CA THR A 22 -8.72 6.26 3.86
C THR A 22 -9.08 6.86 2.50
N GLU A 23 -8.31 7.85 2.04
CA GLU A 23 -8.45 8.44 0.70
C GLU A 23 -8.13 7.42 -0.40
N MET A 24 -7.06 6.63 -0.23
CA MET A 24 -6.70 5.55 -1.15
C MET A 24 -7.80 4.49 -1.25
N GLU A 25 -8.34 4.05 -0.11
CA GLU A 25 -9.44 3.07 -0.05
C GLU A 25 -10.73 3.60 -0.71
N SER A 26 -10.91 4.92 -0.70
CA SER A 26 -12.05 5.61 -1.32
C SER A 26 -11.84 5.93 -2.81
N ASP A 27 -10.59 5.93 -3.31
CA ASP A 27 -10.27 6.16 -4.73
C ASP A 27 -10.59 4.90 -5.56
N MET A 28 -11.61 5.01 -6.42
CA MET A 28 -12.08 3.92 -7.27
C MET A 28 -11.01 3.38 -8.24
N ALA A 29 -10.03 4.20 -8.63
CA ALA A 29 -8.94 3.78 -9.51
C ALA A 29 -7.89 2.98 -8.74
N LEU A 30 -7.69 3.28 -7.45
CA LEU A 30 -6.72 2.57 -6.61
C LEU A 30 -7.28 1.27 -6.04
N ARG A 31 -8.56 1.24 -5.68
CA ARG A 31 -9.23 0.13 -5.00
C ARG A 31 -8.94 -1.27 -5.56
N PRO A 32 -8.83 -1.51 -6.89
CA PRO A 32 -8.49 -2.83 -7.43
C PRO A 32 -7.07 -3.30 -7.09
N PHE A 33 -6.16 -2.36 -6.82
CA PHE A 33 -4.74 -2.62 -6.54
C PHE A 33 -4.45 -2.74 -5.05
N LEU A 34 -5.36 -2.29 -4.20
CA LEU A 34 -5.24 -2.32 -2.75
C LEU A 34 -5.68 -3.68 -2.20
N GLY A 35 -4.87 -4.21 -1.29
CA GLY A 35 -5.16 -5.37 -0.48
C GLY A 35 -5.60 -4.97 0.92
N GLN A 36 -5.17 -5.77 1.90
CA GLN A 36 -5.50 -5.53 3.30
C GLN A 36 -4.64 -4.41 3.91
N ARG A 37 -5.24 -3.55 4.73
CA ARG A 37 -4.54 -2.63 5.63
C ARG A 37 -3.89 -3.41 6.77
N ILE A 38 -2.58 -3.24 6.94
CA ILE A 38 -1.77 -3.98 7.93
C ILE A 38 -1.43 -3.14 9.16
N SER A 39 -1.50 -1.81 9.04
CA SER A 39 -1.41 -0.85 10.15
C SER A 39 -2.15 0.44 9.79
N ASP A 40 -2.17 1.42 10.69
CA ASP A 40 -2.75 2.73 10.43
C ASP A 40 -2.04 3.51 9.31
N THR A 41 -0.84 3.10 8.91
CA THR A 41 -0.02 3.78 7.89
C THR A 41 0.46 2.86 6.77
N CYS A 42 0.17 1.55 6.84
CA CYS A 42 0.63 0.60 5.84
C CYS A 42 -0.53 -0.19 5.23
N ILE A 43 -0.50 -0.30 3.90
CA ILE A 43 -1.44 -1.10 3.12
C ILE A 43 -0.70 -2.01 2.15
N VAL A 44 -1.22 -3.23 1.99
CA VAL A 44 -0.74 -4.18 0.98
C VAL A 44 -1.19 -3.72 -0.40
N VAL A 45 -0.31 -3.82 -1.39
CA VAL A 45 -0.63 -3.59 -2.80
C VAL A 45 -0.07 -4.70 -3.67
N GLN A 46 -0.67 -4.88 -4.83
CA GLN A 46 -0.11 -5.78 -5.85
C GLN A 46 1.25 -5.25 -6.33
N PRO A 47 2.32 -6.08 -6.42
CA PRO A 47 3.64 -5.62 -6.86
C PRO A 47 3.64 -4.95 -8.23
N GLN A 48 2.88 -5.49 -9.19
CA GLN A 48 2.72 -4.90 -10.52
C GLN A 48 2.06 -3.50 -10.50
N ALA A 49 1.33 -3.16 -9.44
CA ALA A 49 0.58 -1.92 -9.33
C ALA A 49 1.32 -0.82 -8.55
N ILE A 50 2.51 -1.11 -7.98
CA ILE A 50 3.30 -0.13 -7.20
C ILE A 50 3.47 1.19 -7.96
N GLN A 51 3.82 1.11 -9.25
CA GLN A 51 4.08 2.29 -10.07
C GLN A 51 2.81 3.13 -10.25
N GLU A 52 1.66 2.49 -10.52
CA GLU A 52 0.39 3.19 -10.69
C GLU A 52 -0.10 3.81 -9.37
N VAL A 53 -0.01 3.06 -8.26
CA VAL A 53 -0.37 3.56 -6.93
C VAL A 53 0.51 4.76 -6.56
N THR A 54 1.82 4.67 -6.77
CA THR A 54 2.78 5.74 -6.48
C THR A 54 2.48 6.98 -7.32
N ARG A 55 2.26 6.80 -8.63
CA ARG A 55 1.96 7.90 -9.56
C ARG A 55 0.67 8.61 -9.21
N ARG A 56 -0.36 7.85 -8.83
CA ARG A 56 -1.65 8.40 -8.42
C ARG A 56 -1.51 9.22 -7.14
N LEU A 57 -0.81 8.70 -6.14
CA LEU A 57 -0.53 9.40 -4.89
C LEU A 57 0.29 10.68 -5.11
N GLN A 58 1.30 10.64 -5.98
CA GLN A 58 2.07 11.83 -6.38
C GLN A 58 1.18 12.87 -7.10
N SER A 59 0.27 12.42 -7.95
CA SER A 59 -0.67 13.30 -8.65
C SER A 59 -1.67 13.98 -7.70
N LEU A 60 -1.94 13.37 -6.56
CA LEU A 60 -2.74 13.91 -5.47
C LEU A 60 -1.92 14.79 -4.50
N GLY A 61 -0.61 14.94 -4.73
CA GLY A 61 0.29 15.77 -3.92
C GLY A 61 0.96 15.04 -2.75
N HIS A 62 0.85 13.71 -2.68
CA HIS A 62 1.43 12.91 -1.61
C HIS A 62 2.78 12.28 -2.02
N LEU A 63 3.64 12.02 -1.03
CA LEU A 63 4.93 11.37 -1.21
C LEU A 63 4.94 10.03 -0.46
N PRO A 64 4.38 8.96 -1.04
CA PRO A 64 4.37 7.65 -0.40
C PRO A 64 5.77 7.03 -0.37
N ARG A 65 6.04 6.25 0.68
CA ARG A 65 7.24 5.42 0.76
C ARG A 65 6.89 3.99 0.36
N VAL A 66 7.48 3.51 -0.71
CA VAL A 66 7.33 2.11 -1.13
C VAL A 66 8.34 1.26 -0.36
N ILE A 67 7.85 0.28 0.39
CA ILE A 67 8.69 -0.73 1.01
C ILE A 67 8.63 -1.98 0.12
N GLY A 68 9.71 -2.19 -0.63
CA GLY A 68 9.87 -3.37 -1.48
C GLY A 68 10.01 -4.65 -0.66
N PRO A 69 9.92 -5.84 -1.29
CA PRO A 69 10.09 -7.11 -0.59
C PRO A 69 11.42 -7.10 0.15
N ALA A 70 11.41 -7.64 1.38
CA ALA A 70 12.65 -7.92 2.09
C ALA A 70 13.49 -8.82 1.18
N ASN A 71 14.59 -8.28 0.65
CA ASN A 71 15.57 -9.10 -0.04
C ASN A 71 16.07 -10.12 0.99
N GLY A 72 15.54 -11.34 0.91
CA GLY A 72 16.11 -12.51 1.58
C GLY A 72 17.48 -12.76 0.98
N LYS A 73 18.49 -12.13 1.57
CA LYS A 73 19.87 -12.59 1.56
C LYS A 73 20.34 -12.73 2.99
#